data_AF-A0A2V7V230-F1
#
_entry.id   AF-A0A2V7V230-F1
#
_cell.length_a   1.000
_cell.length_b   1.000
_cell.length_c   1.000
_cell.angle_alpha   90.00
_cell.angle_beta   90.00
_cell.angle_gamma   90.00
#
_symmetry.space_group_name_H-M   'P 1'
#
loop_
_entity.id
_entity.type
_entity.pdbx_description
1 polymer ?
#
loop_
_entity_poly.entity_id
_entity_poly.type
_entity_poly.pdbx_seq_one_letter_code
_entity_poly.pdbx_strand_id
1 'polypeptide(L)'
;MKNLIAIAGILGLAVGAGLAAPAGKSASRLSSDKWLHVRVEDGKGEEIERVHVNVPLSLAEAVIPAIQVDNLKNGKVRIDVHGEDGSFKDVDFRKILEALRDTRDGNFVTVEGSGDNVRVAKQGGYLVAKVREGKAGGSKVDVKLPFEVVDALLSGGKDELNIAAAVRALGEHGDGVLVTVDDEKSKVRIWVDSRNESE
;
A
#
# COMPACT_ATOMS: atom_id res chain seq x y z
N MET A 1 8.11 -3.55 -17.99
CA MET A 1 7.17 -4.09 -16.97
C MET A 1 7.87 -4.98 -15.94
N LYS A 2 9.07 -4.63 -15.44
CA LYS A 2 9.78 -5.39 -14.38
C LYS A 2 9.73 -4.69 -13.02
N ASN A 3 9.09 -3.52 -12.95
CA ASN A 3 9.24 -2.57 -11.85
C ASN A 3 7.95 -2.42 -11.03
N LEU A 4 6.79 -2.86 -11.54
CA LEU A 4 5.52 -2.84 -10.79
C LEU A 4 5.38 -3.98 -9.79
N ILE A 5 6.12 -5.09 -9.97
CA ILE A 5 6.11 -6.25 -9.06
C ILE A 5 6.89 -5.96 -7.77
N ALA A 6 7.81 -5.00 -7.78
CA ALA A 6 8.66 -4.67 -6.63
C ALA A 6 7.88 -4.11 -5.41
N ILE A 7 6.67 -3.57 -5.61
CA ILE A 7 5.89 -2.96 -4.52
C ILE A 7 5.05 -4.02 -3.78
N ALA A 8 4.71 -5.15 -4.42
CA ALA A 8 3.93 -6.23 -3.80
C ALA A 8 4.81 -7.37 -3.21
N GLY A 9 6.07 -7.47 -3.62
CA GLY A 9 6.95 -8.59 -3.27
C GLY A 9 7.63 -8.56 -1.90
N ILE A 10 7.56 -7.46 -1.14
CA ILE A 10 8.35 -7.32 0.11
C ILE A 10 7.65 -7.93 1.34
N LEU A 11 6.40 -8.38 1.25
CA LEU A 11 5.65 -8.93 2.39
C LEU A 11 5.73 -10.46 2.57
N GLY A 12 6.66 -11.12 1.89
CA GLY A 12 6.82 -12.57 1.99
C GLY A 12 8.24 -12.96 2.36
N LEU A 13 8.56 -13.07 3.66
CA LEU A 13 9.44 -14.09 4.24
C LEU A 13 9.58 -13.89 5.76
N ALA A 14 8.98 -14.80 6.54
CA ALA A 14 9.49 -15.39 7.78
C ALA A 14 8.31 -15.82 8.70
N VAL A 15 7.81 -17.04 8.51
CA VAL A 15 7.04 -17.74 9.55
C VAL A 15 7.87 -18.95 9.95
N GLY A 16 8.42 -18.92 11.17
CA GLY A 16 9.18 -20.02 11.73
C GLY A 16 9.40 -19.87 13.23
N ALA A 17 8.77 -20.79 13.98
CA ALA A 17 8.99 -21.16 15.38
C ALA A 17 8.41 -20.23 16.47
N GLY A 18 7.37 -20.73 17.14
CA GLY A 18 6.68 -20.07 18.25
C GLY A 18 7.34 -20.24 19.61
N LEU A 19 6.85 -19.45 20.56
CA LEU A 19 6.91 -19.70 21.99
C LEU A 19 5.62 -19.16 22.63
N ALA A 20 5.07 -19.94 23.55
CA ALA A 20 3.86 -19.64 24.29
C ALA A 20 4.14 -18.80 25.55
N ALA A 21 3.08 -18.07 25.97
CA ALA A 21 2.76 -17.50 27.30
C ALA A 21 3.30 -16.09 27.66
N PRO A 22 2.69 -15.37 28.64
CA PRO A 22 1.28 -15.32 29.07
C PRO A 22 0.65 -13.90 29.01
N ALA A 23 -0.65 -13.83 29.25
CA ALA A 23 -1.48 -12.62 29.23
C ALA A 23 -1.08 -11.54 30.24
N GLY A 24 -1.05 -10.27 29.79
CA GLY A 24 -0.79 -9.08 30.60
C GLY A 24 -1.41 -7.79 30.01
N LYS A 25 -2.61 -7.48 30.51
CA LYS A 25 -3.40 -6.22 30.52
C LYS A 25 -3.04 -5.03 29.60
N SER A 26 -4.03 -4.75 28.72
CA SER A 26 -4.56 -3.46 28.22
C SER A 26 -3.60 -2.34 27.80
N ALA A 27 -3.41 -2.24 26.48
CA ALA A 27 -3.19 -1.00 25.77
C ALA A 27 -4.12 -0.95 24.54
N SER A 28 -4.83 0.17 24.38
CA SER A 28 -5.63 0.63 23.23
C SER A 28 -6.36 -0.42 22.36
N ARG A 29 -7.68 -0.53 22.56
CA ARG A 29 -8.58 -1.48 21.87
C ARG A 29 -9.22 -0.89 20.60
N LEU A 30 -8.44 -0.22 19.75
CA LEU A 30 -8.98 0.45 18.53
C LEU A 30 -8.50 -0.13 17.19
N SER A 31 -7.40 -0.92 17.16
CA SER A 31 -6.92 -1.63 15.95
C SER A 31 -7.21 -3.15 15.99
N SER A 32 -7.82 -3.65 17.08
CA SER A 32 -7.77 -5.08 17.46
C SER A 32 -8.62 -6.05 16.63
N ASP A 33 -9.61 -5.57 15.87
CA ASP A 33 -10.56 -6.45 15.15
C ASP A 33 -10.44 -6.34 13.61
N LYS A 34 -9.40 -5.66 13.11
CA LYS A 34 -9.22 -5.43 11.67
C LYS A 34 -8.15 -6.34 11.10
N TRP A 35 -8.37 -6.74 9.85
CA TRP A 35 -7.49 -7.61 9.09
C TRP A 35 -7.01 -6.90 7.83
N LEU A 36 -5.71 -6.99 7.58
CA LEU A 36 -5.13 -6.65 6.29
C LEU A 36 -5.16 -7.90 5.41
N HIS A 37 -5.81 -7.77 4.26
CA HIS A 37 -5.88 -8.82 3.26
C HIS A 37 -5.05 -8.44 2.05
N VAL A 38 -4.25 -9.40 1.58
CA VAL A 38 -3.57 -9.35 0.28
C VAL A 38 -3.96 -10.61 -0.48
N ARG A 39 -4.61 -10.44 -1.61
CA ARG A 39 -4.93 -11.52 -2.54
C ARG A 39 -4.18 -11.29 -3.84
N VAL A 40 -3.41 -12.28 -4.24
CA VAL A 40 -2.71 -12.33 -5.52
C VAL A 40 -3.18 -13.57 -6.26
N GLU A 41 -3.67 -13.39 -7.47
CA GLU A 41 -3.93 -14.47 -8.40
C GLU A 41 -3.03 -14.22 -9.61
N ASP A 42 -2.14 -15.16 -9.91
CA ASP A 42 -1.21 -15.06 -11.05
C ASP A 42 -1.31 -16.30 -11.93
N GLY A 43 -1.45 -16.10 -13.24
CA GLY A 43 -1.58 -17.17 -14.22
C GLY A 43 -2.90 -17.19 -14.98
N LYS A 44 -3.09 -18.22 -15.81
CA LYS A 44 -4.27 -18.37 -16.69
C LYS A 44 -4.67 -19.84 -16.81
N GLY A 45 -5.97 -20.09 -16.89
CA GLY A 45 -6.50 -21.44 -17.09
C GLY A 45 -6.33 -22.29 -15.82
N GLU A 46 -5.77 -23.49 -15.96
CA GLU A 46 -5.60 -24.44 -14.85
C GLU A 46 -4.35 -24.16 -14.00
N GLU A 47 -3.41 -23.37 -14.50
CA GLU A 47 -2.18 -22.94 -13.81
C GLU A 47 -2.36 -21.54 -13.19
N ILE A 48 -3.27 -21.42 -12.22
CA ILE A 48 -3.44 -20.18 -11.44
C ILE A 48 -2.84 -20.37 -10.06
N GLU A 49 -1.77 -19.64 -9.78
CA GLU A 49 -1.20 -19.50 -8.45
C GLU A 49 -2.03 -18.50 -7.64
N ARG A 50 -2.50 -18.93 -6.46
CA ARG A 50 -3.29 -18.08 -5.55
C ARG A 50 -2.53 -17.90 -4.25
N VAL A 51 -2.22 -16.66 -3.92
CA VAL A 51 -1.61 -16.28 -2.65
C VAL A 51 -2.60 -15.42 -1.88
N HIS A 52 -3.00 -15.91 -0.71
CA HIS A 52 -3.91 -15.22 0.20
C HIS A 52 -3.16 -14.97 1.50
N VAL A 53 -3.00 -13.69 1.86
CA VAL A 53 -2.38 -13.26 3.10
C VAL A 53 -3.44 -12.51 3.90
N ASN A 54 -3.81 -13.06 5.06
CA ASN A 54 -4.73 -12.43 6.00
C ASN A 54 -3.98 -12.21 7.31
N VAL A 55 -3.74 -10.96 7.67
CA VAL A 55 -2.92 -10.61 8.85
C VAL A 55 -3.70 -9.64 9.72
N PRO A 56 -3.91 -9.92 11.02
CA PRO A 56 -4.49 -8.94 11.94
C PRO A 56 -3.63 -7.68 11.97
N LEU A 57 -4.24 -6.50 11.94
CA LEU A 57 -3.47 -5.25 11.98
C LEU A 57 -2.61 -5.16 13.25
N SER A 58 -3.10 -5.65 14.38
CA SER A 58 -2.35 -5.74 15.63
C SER A 58 -1.06 -6.57 15.50
N LEU A 59 -1.07 -7.64 14.71
CA LEU A 59 0.12 -8.44 14.43
C LEU A 59 1.06 -7.70 13.47
N ALA A 60 0.52 -7.09 12.42
CA ALA A 60 1.31 -6.31 11.47
C ALA A 60 2.05 -5.16 12.18
N GLU A 61 1.37 -4.41 13.06
CA GLU A 61 1.96 -3.33 13.86
C GLU A 61 3.13 -3.82 14.73
N ALA A 62 3.01 -5.02 15.31
CA ALA A 62 4.06 -5.59 16.17
C ALA A 62 5.26 -6.15 15.37
N VAL A 63 5.01 -6.71 14.18
CA VAL A 63 6.03 -7.42 13.39
C VAL A 63 6.77 -6.52 12.41
N ILE A 64 6.11 -5.54 11.79
CA ILE A 64 6.71 -4.65 10.78
C ILE A 64 8.00 -3.97 11.27
N PRO A 65 8.11 -3.48 12.53
CA PRO A 65 9.36 -2.91 13.03
C PRO A 65 10.51 -3.93 13.17
N ALA A 66 10.19 -5.22 13.33
CA ALA A 66 11.16 -6.30 13.46
C ALA A 66 11.67 -6.81 12.10
N ILE A 67 10.95 -6.56 11.01
CA ILE A 67 11.38 -6.94 9.66
C ILE A 67 12.47 -5.98 9.19
N GLN A 68 13.62 -6.54 8.82
CA GLN A 68 14.76 -5.81 8.25
C GLN A 68 15.19 -6.48 6.95
N VAL A 69 14.64 -6.02 5.83
CA VAL A 69 14.92 -6.56 4.49
C VAL A 69 15.08 -5.42 3.50
N ASP A 70 16.16 -5.45 2.71
CA ASP A 70 16.46 -4.46 1.67
C ASP A 70 16.29 -3.00 2.15
N ASN A 71 15.26 -2.33 1.61
CA ASN A 71 14.92 -0.94 1.88
C ASN A 71 13.96 -0.76 3.06
N LEU A 72 13.43 -1.85 3.64
CA LEU A 72 12.57 -1.84 4.83
C LEU A 72 13.40 -2.02 6.10
N LYS A 73 13.47 -0.98 6.93
CA LYS A 73 14.16 -0.99 8.23
C LYS A 73 13.32 -0.28 9.28
N ASN A 74 13.12 -0.92 10.44
CA ASN A 74 12.34 -0.38 11.55
C ASN A 74 10.94 0.08 11.13
N GLY A 75 10.30 -0.67 10.24
CA GLY A 75 8.98 -0.32 9.70
C GLY A 75 8.94 0.87 8.75
N LYS A 76 10.11 1.33 8.27
CA LYS A 76 10.23 2.40 7.28
C LYS A 76 10.84 1.87 5.99
N VAL A 77 10.27 2.25 4.85
CA VAL A 77 10.77 1.91 3.51
C VAL A 77 11.47 3.12 2.93
N ARG A 78 12.75 2.99 2.55
CA ARG A 78 13.43 4.02 1.77
C ARG A 78 12.91 4.05 0.34
N ILE A 79 12.57 5.24 -0.14
CA ILE A 79 12.19 5.48 -1.53
C ILE A 79 13.39 6.08 -2.26
N ASP A 80 13.95 5.30 -3.18
CA ASP A 80 14.97 5.79 -4.10
C ASP A 80 14.31 6.33 -5.37
N VAL A 81 13.85 7.59 -5.36
CA VAL A 81 13.34 8.25 -6.57
C VAL A 81 14.53 8.78 -7.38
N HIS A 82 15.02 7.97 -8.32
CA HIS A 82 16.02 8.39 -9.29
C HIS A 82 15.39 8.48 -10.67
N GLY A 83 15.47 9.65 -11.31
CA GLY A 83 15.30 9.76 -12.76
C GLY A 83 16.47 9.10 -13.48
N GLU A 84 16.31 8.73 -14.75
CA GLU A 84 17.40 8.19 -15.59
C GLU A 84 18.64 9.10 -15.64
N ASP A 85 18.46 10.39 -15.34
CA ASP A 85 19.50 11.44 -15.28
C ASP A 85 19.77 11.98 -13.85
N GLY A 86 19.13 11.43 -12.82
CA GLY A 86 19.25 11.92 -11.45
C GLY A 86 18.52 13.24 -11.14
N SER A 87 17.60 13.69 -12.00
CA SER A 87 16.90 14.99 -11.89
C SER A 87 15.91 15.12 -10.72
N PHE A 88 15.44 14.01 -10.13
CA PHE A 88 14.39 14.04 -9.08
C PHE A 88 14.92 14.11 -7.64
N LYS A 89 16.22 14.38 -7.43
CA LYS A 89 16.86 14.33 -6.10
C LYS A 89 16.33 15.32 -5.04
N ASP A 90 15.55 16.32 -5.42
CA ASP A 90 15.09 17.37 -4.50
C ASP A 90 13.57 17.60 -4.48
N VAL A 91 12.78 16.57 -4.77
CA VAL A 91 11.32 16.65 -4.59
C VAL A 91 10.94 16.43 -3.12
N ASP A 92 10.43 17.48 -2.46
CA ASP A 92 9.87 17.38 -1.11
C ASP A 92 8.41 16.92 -1.16
N PHE A 93 8.23 15.59 -1.17
CA PHE A 93 6.90 14.97 -1.25
C PHE A 93 5.98 15.34 -0.08
N ARG A 94 6.55 15.61 1.11
CA ARG A 94 5.78 16.01 2.28
C ARG A 94 5.12 17.36 2.04
N LYS A 95 5.88 18.36 1.58
CA LYS A 95 5.32 19.68 1.25
C LYS A 95 4.27 19.63 0.15
N ILE A 96 4.47 18.78 -0.86
CA ILE A 96 3.48 18.58 -1.93
C ILE A 96 2.18 18.01 -1.33
N LEU A 97 2.27 17.01 -0.45
CA LEU A 97 1.10 16.42 0.17
C LEU A 97 0.40 17.37 1.15
N GLU A 98 1.15 18.13 1.95
CA GLU A 98 0.61 19.15 2.84
C GLU A 98 -0.22 20.17 2.03
N ALA A 99 0.31 20.64 0.90
CA ALA A 99 -0.43 21.52 -0.01
C ALA A 99 -1.70 20.85 -0.59
N LEU A 100 -1.62 19.55 -0.93
CA LEU A 100 -2.78 18.78 -1.41
C LEU A 100 -3.84 18.55 -0.32
N ARG A 101 -3.44 18.43 0.95
CA ARG A 101 -4.34 18.20 2.09
C ARG A 101 -5.28 19.39 2.32
N ASP A 102 -4.80 20.61 2.14
CA ASP A 102 -5.63 21.82 2.32
C ASP A 102 -6.37 22.23 1.04
N THR A 103 -6.02 21.63 -0.09
CA THR A 103 -6.70 21.89 -1.36
C THR A 103 -8.07 21.22 -1.42
N ARG A 104 -9.01 21.82 -2.18
CA ARG A 104 -10.32 21.22 -2.46
C ARG A 104 -10.18 19.93 -3.27
N ASP A 105 -11.23 19.13 -3.29
CA ASP A 105 -11.33 18.00 -4.21
C ASP A 105 -11.12 18.44 -5.66
N GLY A 106 -10.37 17.64 -6.42
CA GLY A 106 -9.94 18.01 -7.76
C GLY A 106 -9.02 17.00 -8.41
N ASN A 107 -8.76 17.22 -9.71
CA ASN A 107 -7.83 16.45 -10.52
C ASN A 107 -6.51 17.21 -10.56
N PHE A 108 -5.42 16.60 -10.09
CA PHE A 108 -4.13 17.28 -9.99
C PHE A 108 -3.18 16.85 -11.08
N VAL A 109 -3.22 15.57 -11.45
CA VAL A 109 -2.43 15.03 -12.55
C VAL A 109 -3.36 14.28 -13.48
N THR A 110 -3.28 14.57 -14.77
CA THR A 110 -3.94 13.82 -15.83
C THR A 110 -2.95 13.76 -16.98
N VAL A 111 -2.45 12.55 -17.24
CA VAL A 111 -1.64 12.23 -18.40
C VAL A 111 -2.53 11.40 -19.29
N GLU A 112 -2.81 11.93 -20.47
CA GLU A 112 -3.57 11.24 -21.52
C GLU A 112 -2.64 11.05 -22.70
N GLY A 113 -2.36 9.80 -23.04
CA GLY A 113 -1.43 9.43 -24.10
C GLY A 113 -1.93 8.22 -24.86
N SER A 114 -1.36 7.99 -26.04
CA SER A 114 -1.65 6.81 -26.87
C SER A 114 -1.16 5.50 -26.24
N GLY A 115 -0.30 5.57 -25.22
CA GLY A 115 0.20 4.44 -24.44
C GLY A 115 -0.51 4.30 -23.10
N ASP A 116 -0.22 5.18 -22.14
CA ASP A 116 -0.73 5.08 -20.77
C ASP A 116 -1.55 6.30 -20.38
N ASN A 117 -2.62 6.06 -19.63
CA ASN A 117 -3.43 7.10 -19.01
C ASN A 117 -3.23 7.06 -17.49
N VAL A 118 -2.74 8.17 -16.94
CA VAL A 118 -2.49 8.32 -15.50
C VAL A 118 -3.35 9.45 -14.97
N ARG A 119 -4.06 9.20 -13.87
CA ARG A 119 -4.89 10.20 -13.21
C ARG A 119 -4.65 10.16 -11.71
N VAL A 120 -4.32 11.32 -11.12
CA VAL A 120 -4.21 11.50 -9.67
C VAL A 120 -5.17 12.60 -9.25
N ALA A 121 -6.02 12.29 -8.27
CA ALA A 121 -7.08 13.18 -7.81
C ALA A 121 -7.26 13.08 -6.29
N LYS A 122 -7.81 14.13 -5.69
CA LYS A 122 -8.39 14.08 -4.34
C LYS A 122 -9.89 14.09 -4.44
N GLN A 123 -10.54 13.13 -3.79
CA GLN A 123 -11.99 12.97 -3.82
C GLN A 123 -12.49 12.47 -2.48
N GLY A 124 -13.33 13.26 -1.80
CA GLY A 124 -14.00 12.88 -0.55
C GLY A 124 -13.03 12.53 0.58
N GLY A 125 -11.90 13.22 0.68
CA GLY A 125 -10.85 12.93 1.68
C GLY A 125 -9.91 11.78 1.32
N TYR A 126 -10.03 11.21 0.11
CA TYR A 126 -9.14 10.17 -0.39
C TYR A 126 -8.22 10.71 -1.47
N LEU A 127 -6.96 10.27 -1.45
CA LEU A 127 -6.08 10.31 -2.60
C LEU A 127 -6.42 9.12 -3.50
N VAL A 128 -6.77 9.41 -4.76
CA VAL A 128 -7.15 8.42 -5.76
C VAL A 128 -6.16 8.51 -6.91
N ALA A 129 -5.41 7.43 -7.16
CA ALA A 129 -4.57 7.29 -8.33
C ALA A 129 -5.08 6.16 -9.20
N LYS A 130 -5.25 6.44 -10.49
CA LYS A 130 -5.68 5.47 -11.49
C LYS A 130 -4.68 5.45 -12.63
N VAL A 131 -4.16 4.27 -12.94
CA VAL A 131 -3.32 4.03 -14.11
C VAL A 131 -4.03 3.04 -15.01
N ARG A 132 -4.07 3.33 -16.30
CA ARG A 132 -4.71 2.53 -17.34
C ARG A 132 -3.78 2.44 -18.53
N GLU A 133 -3.34 1.24 -18.87
CA GLU A 133 -2.63 1.02 -20.13
C GLU A 133 -3.63 0.98 -21.29
N GLY A 134 -3.31 1.65 -22.39
CA GLY A 134 -4.20 1.95 -23.52
C GLY A 134 -4.42 0.80 -24.51
N LYS A 135 -3.75 -0.35 -24.30
CA LYS A 135 -3.91 -1.55 -25.12
C LYS A 135 -5.09 -2.41 -24.64
N ALA A 136 -5.70 -3.18 -25.55
CA ALA A 136 -6.72 -4.16 -25.18
C ALA A 136 -6.11 -5.22 -24.24
N GLY A 137 -6.71 -5.43 -23.06
CA GLY A 137 -6.14 -6.27 -22.00
C GLY A 137 -5.02 -5.61 -21.19
N GLY A 138 -4.79 -4.30 -21.36
CA GLY A 138 -3.78 -3.55 -20.62
C GLY A 138 -4.07 -3.46 -19.12
N SER A 139 -3.00 -3.31 -18.34
CA SER A 139 -3.09 -3.31 -16.89
C SER A 139 -3.88 -2.11 -16.35
N LYS A 140 -4.68 -2.36 -15.33
CA LYS A 140 -5.46 -1.36 -14.59
C LYS A 140 -4.99 -1.36 -13.15
N VAL A 141 -4.50 -0.21 -12.70
CA VAL A 141 -4.13 -0.01 -11.30
C VAL A 141 -5.02 1.06 -10.70
N ASP A 142 -5.67 0.72 -9.60
CA ASP A 142 -6.46 1.62 -8.78
C ASP A 142 -5.89 1.67 -7.37
N VAL A 143 -5.51 2.87 -6.94
CA VAL A 143 -5.07 3.14 -5.58
C VAL A 143 -6.04 4.14 -4.99
N LYS A 144 -6.56 3.83 -3.80
CA LYS A 144 -7.44 4.71 -3.03
C LYS A 144 -7.00 4.69 -1.58
N LEU A 145 -6.39 5.78 -1.13
CA LEU A 145 -5.88 5.89 0.23
C LEU A 145 -6.56 7.06 0.96
N PRO A 146 -7.06 6.88 2.18
CA PRO A 146 -7.45 8.00 3.03
C PRO A 146 -6.26 8.93 3.25
N PHE A 147 -6.48 10.26 3.23
CA PHE A 147 -5.39 11.22 3.42
C PHE A 147 -4.66 11.03 4.76
N GLU A 148 -5.33 10.57 5.82
CA GLU A 148 -4.68 10.26 7.09
C GLU A 148 -3.66 9.11 7.00
N VAL A 149 -3.92 8.12 6.14
CA VAL A 149 -2.97 7.03 5.86
C VAL A 149 -1.80 7.55 5.04
N VAL A 150 -2.05 8.47 4.08
CA VAL A 150 -0.99 9.09 3.28
C VAL A 150 -0.08 9.96 4.16
N ASP A 151 -0.66 10.74 5.08
CA ASP A 151 0.08 11.54 6.06
C ASP A 151 0.92 10.64 6.98
N ALA A 152 0.36 9.52 7.43
CA ALA A 152 1.07 8.54 8.23
C ALA A 152 2.23 7.89 7.46
N LEU A 153 2.05 7.53 6.18
CA LEU A 153 3.12 7.06 5.30
C LEU A 153 4.24 8.10 5.20
N LEU A 154 3.93 9.38 5.05
CA LEU A 154 4.93 10.43 4.94
C LEU A 154 5.51 10.89 6.27
N SER A 155 5.17 10.27 7.41
CA SER A 155 5.74 10.61 8.73
C SER A 155 7.19 10.14 8.93
N GLY A 156 7.78 9.47 7.93
CA GLY A 156 9.17 9.01 7.93
C GLY A 156 10.22 10.14 7.79
N GLY A 157 11.46 9.78 7.47
CA GLY A 157 12.48 10.74 7.01
C GLY A 157 12.15 11.36 5.63
N LYS A 158 13.04 12.23 5.11
CA LYS A 158 12.87 12.89 3.79
C LYS A 158 12.56 11.89 2.66
N ASP A 159 13.26 10.76 2.67
CA ASP A 159 13.19 9.73 1.63
C ASP A 159 12.68 8.39 2.19
N GLU A 160 11.85 8.42 3.24
CA GLU A 160 11.36 7.23 3.92
C GLU A 160 9.83 7.25 4.10
N LEU A 161 9.17 6.15 3.74
CA LEU A 161 7.77 5.89 4.07
C LEU A 161 7.68 5.14 5.38
N ASN A 162 6.90 5.64 6.33
CA ASN A 162 6.63 4.98 7.60
C ASN A 162 5.42 4.04 7.45
N ILE A 163 5.71 2.78 7.09
CA ILE A 163 4.70 1.74 6.91
C ILE A 163 4.04 1.39 8.24
N ALA A 164 4.80 1.37 9.33
CA ALA A 164 4.24 1.11 10.66
C ALA A 164 3.18 2.15 11.05
N ALA A 165 3.43 3.44 10.78
CA ALA A 165 2.44 4.48 11.02
C ALA A 165 1.22 4.33 10.09
N ALA A 166 1.44 3.97 8.84
CA ALA A 166 0.35 3.78 7.87
C ALA A 166 -0.58 2.63 8.26
N VAL A 167 -0.04 1.51 8.72
CA VAL A 167 -0.82 0.35 9.19
C VAL A 167 -1.66 0.73 10.41
N ARG A 168 -1.09 1.50 11.34
CA ARG A 168 -1.85 2.01 12.48
C ARG A 168 -2.96 2.96 12.06
N ALA A 169 -2.68 3.89 11.14
CA ALA A 169 -3.68 4.81 10.61
C ALA A 169 -4.81 4.07 9.87
N LEU A 170 -4.49 2.97 9.17
CA LEU A 170 -5.50 2.12 8.54
C LEU A 170 -6.43 1.45 9.56
N GLY A 171 -5.88 1.00 10.69
CA GLY A 171 -6.67 0.45 11.78
C GLY A 171 -7.61 1.46 12.42
N GLU A 172 -7.19 2.73 12.48
CA GLU A 172 -7.98 3.84 13.01
C GLU A 172 -9.03 4.35 12.00
N HIS A 173 -8.73 4.37 10.68
CA HIS A 173 -9.65 4.79 9.60
C HIS A 173 -10.85 3.85 9.44
N GLY A 174 -10.58 2.54 9.44
CA GLY A 174 -11.58 1.49 9.22
C GLY A 174 -11.55 0.86 7.81
N ASP A 175 -12.65 0.17 7.47
CA ASP A 175 -12.72 -0.76 6.34
C ASP A 175 -12.57 -0.03 4.98
N GLY A 176 -11.85 -0.64 4.04
CA GLY A 176 -11.66 -0.07 2.72
C GLY A 176 -10.71 -0.84 1.80
N VAL A 177 -10.92 -0.70 0.48
CA VAL A 177 -9.99 -1.18 -0.54
C VAL A 177 -8.92 -0.12 -0.78
N LEU A 178 -7.66 -0.53 -0.67
CA LEU A 178 -6.50 0.36 -0.78
C LEU A 178 -5.90 0.31 -2.17
N VAL A 179 -5.69 -0.90 -2.69
CA VAL A 179 -5.05 -1.13 -3.98
C VAL A 179 -5.77 -2.25 -4.73
N THR A 180 -5.99 -2.06 -6.01
CA THR A 180 -6.40 -3.10 -6.95
C THR A 180 -5.54 -3.02 -8.19
N VAL A 181 -4.96 -4.15 -8.58
CA VAL A 181 -4.27 -4.33 -9.86
C VAL A 181 -5.05 -5.40 -10.62
N ASP A 182 -5.49 -5.09 -11.82
CA ASP A 182 -6.13 -6.01 -12.75
C ASP A 182 -5.33 -5.98 -14.05
N ASP A 183 -4.58 -7.05 -14.28
CA ASP A 183 -3.84 -7.31 -15.50
C ASP A 183 -4.34 -8.61 -16.16
N GLU A 184 -3.97 -8.83 -17.41
CA GLU A 184 -4.44 -9.99 -18.19
C GLU A 184 -4.08 -11.34 -17.54
N LYS A 185 -2.98 -11.39 -16.76
CA LYS A 185 -2.49 -12.59 -16.09
C LYS A 185 -2.45 -12.49 -14.58
N SER A 186 -2.53 -11.28 -14.03
CA SER A 186 -2.29 -11.08 -12.60
C SER A 186 -3.35 -10.16 -12.00
N LYS A 187 -3.94 -10.59 -10.89
CA LYS A 187 -4.89 -9.79 -10.12
C LYS A 187 -4.38 -9.64 -8.70
N VAL A 188 -4.24 -8.41 -8.25
CA VAL A 188 -3.84 -8.09 -6.88
C VAL A 188 -4.93 -7.25 -6.24
N ARG A 189 -5.33 -7.62 -5.03
CA ARG A 189 -6.25 -6.81 -4.21
C ARG A 189 -5.69 -6.69 -2.81
N ILE A 190 -5.60 -5.45 -2.33
CA ILE A 190 -5.20 -5.13 -0.96
C ILE A 190 -6.32 -4.34 -0.31
N TRP A 191 -6.85 -4.84 0.80
CA TRP A 191 -7.94 -4.19 1.53
C TRP A 191 -7.85 -4.47 3.02
N VAL A 192 -8.55 -3.63 3.79
CA VAL A 192 -8.73 -3.79 5.23
C VAL A 192 -10.22 -3.98 5.49
N ASP A 193 -10.57 -4.96 6.30
CA ASP A 193 -11.94 -5.08 6.82
C ASP A 193 -11.97 -5.69 8.24
N SER A 194 -13.18 -5.82 8.79
CA SER A 194 -13.42 -6.35 10.14
C SER A 194 -13.52 -7.88 10.21
N ARG A 195 -13.36 -8.59 9.08
CA ARG A 195 -13.58 -10.02 8.94
C ARG A 195 -12.24 -10.70 8.68
N ASN A 196 -12.07 -11.91 9.20
CA ASN A 196 -10.86 -12.71 8.94
C ASN A 196 -10.89 -13.35 7.53
N GLU A 197 -12.07 -13.53 6.97
CA GLU A 197 -12.25 -14.27 5.72
C GLU A 197 -12.27 -13.32 4.52
N SER A 198 -11.32 -13.53 3.60
CA SER A 198 -11.33 -12.92 2.29
C SER A 198 -12.34 -13.62 1.39
N GLU A 199 -13.55 -13.08 1.28
CA GLU A 199 -14.48 -13.43 0.17
C GLU A 199 -13.96 -12.88 -1.17
#